data_AF-A0A850J0A5-F1
#
_entry.id   AF-A0A850J0A5-F1
#
_cell.length_a   1.000
_cell.length_b   1.000
_cell.length_c   1.000
_cell.angle_alpha   90.00
_cell.angle_beta   90.00
_cell.angle_gamma   90.00
#
_symmetry.space_group_name_H-M   'P 1'
#
loop_
_entity.id
_entity.type
_entity.pdbx_description
1 polymer ?
#
loop_
_entity_poly.entity_id
_entity_poly.type
_entity_poly.pdbx_seq_one_letter_code
_entity_poly.pdbx_strand_id
1 'polypeptide(L)'
;EPQVRPDPLDALAAPLDAPTEYPAGLAQVRPDPLEWVATFTERLAGYTTHVRGHPPLPTLVLWALEKAGLGGTGWAAALIIAAGTSSAAAIAVTVRCLAGERAARAAVPFLVLAPLALWIATAMDAFFLAVAAWGTALLALSTRRPRIRPAAPPAESAPPAESAPPARAALHAVTAPPAVTAPHAAGAPHGGGASGEVGAVVQAAVGGVLLGCLPYLSYGLLPLFAVPLAVLLLARPRAAVLAALGVGLAVVPAAFTALGFWWPDGVAATLDTYLVSRGSAQRSYAYFLFANLAVLGLLTGPATARA
;
A
#
# COMPACT_ATOMS: atom_id res chain seq x y z
N GLU A 1 -43.91 -10.09 12.76
CA GLU A 1 -42.93 -11.00 12.13
C GLU A 1 -41.67 -11.06 12.97
N PRO A 2 -41.03 -12.22 13.17
CA PRO A 2 -39.70 -12.26 13.77
C PRO A 2 -38.74 -11.58 12.80
N GLN A 3 -38.05 -10.51 13.24
CA GLN A 3 -36.96 -9.92 12.47
C GLN A 3 -35.89 -10.99 12.26
N VAL A 4 -35.82 -11.53 11.03
CA VAL A 4 -34.73 -12.40 10.62
C VAL A 4 -33.46 -11.57 10.75
N ARG A 5 -32.61 -11.93 11.71
CA ARG A 5 -31.31 -11.31 11.87
C ARG A 5 -30.54 -11.57 10.58
N PRO A 6 -30.04 -10.53 9.88
CA PRO A 6 -29.26 -10.74 8.67
C PRO A 6 -28.05 -11.62 8.98
N ASP A 7 -27.65 -12.46 8.03
CA ASP A 7 -26.46 -13.28 8.19
C ASP A 7 -25.26 -12.37 8.48
N PRO A 8 -24.33 -12.76 9.39
CA PRO A 8 -23.21 -11.90 9.78
C PRO A 8 -22.35 -11.44 8.60
N LEU A 9 -22.29 -12.24 7.52
CA LEU A 9 -21.57 -11.91 6.30
C LEU A 9 -22.31 -10.85 5.46
N ASP A 10 -23.64 -10.90 5.42
CA ASP A 10 -24.46 -9.90 4.75
C ASP A 10 -24.38 -8.56 5.50
N ALA A 11 -24.32 -8.60 6.83
CA ALA A 11 -24.15 -7.41 7.65
C ALA A 11 -22.80 -6.69 7.40
N LEU A 12 -21.76 -7.42 6.97
CA LEU A 12 -20.48 -6.80 6.59
C LEU A 12 -20.58 -6.06 5.25
N ALA A 13 -21.36 -6.56 4.31
CA ALA A 13 -21.51 -5.95 2.98
C ALA A 13 -22.58 -4.85 2.93
N ALA A 14 -23.51 -4.83 3.89
CA ALA A 14 -24.66 -3.93 3.93
C ALA A 14 -24.35 -2.44 3.66
N PRO A 15 -23.23 -1.85 4.13
CA PRO A 15 -22.93 -0.45 3.80
C PRO A 15 -22.74 -0.21 2.30
N LEU A 16 -22.25 -1.20 1.54
CA LEU A 16 -22.04 -1.11 0.09
C LEU A 16 -23.32 -1.25 -0.73
N ASP A 17 -24.42 -1.72 -0.12
CA ASP A 17 -25.73 -1.83 -0.77
C ASP A 17 -26.45 -0.48 -0.86
N ALA A 18 -25.92 0.56 -0.20
CA ALA A 18 -26.53 1.88 -0.22
C ALA A 18 -26.56 2.44 -1.66
N PRO A 19 -27.67 3.09 -2.08
CA PRO A 19 -27.84 3.58 -3.46
C PRO A 19 -26.85 4.69 -3.83
N THR A 20 -26.16 5.25 -2.85
CA THR A 20 -25.12 6.26 -3.02
C THR A 20 -23.75 5.69 -3.35
N GLU A 21 -23.53 4.38 -3.14
CA GLU A 21 -22.23 3.72 -3.24
C GLU A 21 -21.85 3.34 -4.68
N TYR A 22 -20.59 2.93 -4.86
CA TYR A 22 -20.05 2.51 -6.15
C TYR A 22 -20.77 1.31 -6.80
N PRO A 23 -21.16 0.24 -6.07
CA PRO A 23 -21.85 -0.91 -6.67
C PRO A 23 -23.17 -0.53 -7.35
N ALA A 24 -23.90 0.45 -6.82
CA ALA A 24 -25.13 0.97 -7.42
C ALA A 24 -24.86 1.67 -8.77
N GLY A 25 -23.65 2.21 -8.98
CA GLY A 25 -23.22 2.82 -10.25
C GLY A 25 -22.81 1.83 -11.34
N LEU A 26 -22.60 0.55 -11.03
CA LEU A 26 -22.11 -0.43 -12.01
C LEU A 26 -23.03 -0.63 -13.21
N ALA A 27 -24.34 -0.42 -13.05
CA ALA A 27 -25.30 -0.53 -14.14
C ALA A 27 -24.97 0.38 -15.34
N GLN A 28 -24.34 1.53 -15.10
CA GLN A 28 -23.98 2.49 -16.13
C GLN A 28 -22.66 2.14 -16.85
N VAL A 29 -21.79 1.33 -16.21
CA VAL A 29 -20.51 0.88 -16.78
C VAL A 29 -20.68 -0.38 -17.64
N ARG A 30 -21.64 -1.25 -17.28
CA ARG A 30 -21.84 -2.57 -17.90
C ARG A 30 -22.01 -2.55 -19.43
N PRO A 31 -22.75 -1.61 -20.04
CA PRO A 31 -22.99 -1.62 -21.49
C PRO A 31 -21.71 -1.42 -22.31
N ASP A 32 -20.94 -0.39 -21.97
CA ASP A 32 -19.66 -0.06 -22.60
C ASP A 32 -18.75 0.69 -21.62
N PRO A 33 -17.72 0.04 -21.03
CA PRO A 33 -16.83 0.69 -20.07
C PRO A 33 -15.92 1.74 -20.72
N LEU A 34 -15.61 1.62 -22.02
CA LEU A 34 -14.73 2.57 -22.71
C LEU A 34 -15.51 3.84 -23.04
N GLU A 35 -16.73 3.72 -23.56
CA GLU A 35 -17.63 4.85 -23.75
C GLU A 35 -17.94 5.53 -22.41
N TRP A 36 -18.15 4.75 -21.35
CA TRP A 36 -18.40 5.28 -20.01
C TRP A 36 -17.23 6.12 -19.48
N VAL A 37 -15.97 5.71 -19.71
CA VAL A 37 -14.79 6.51 -19.37
C VAL A 37 -14.70 7.79 -20.21
N ALA A 38 -14.89 7.67 -21.53
CA ALA A 38 -14.79 8.81 -22.45
C ALA A 38 -15.86 9.88 -22.19
N THR A 39 -17.07 9.48 -21.76
CA THR A 39 -18.20 10.37 -21.47
C THR A 39 -18.42 10.61 -19.98
N PHE A 40 -17.47 10.20 -19.13
CA PHE A 40 -17.62 10.22 -17.67
C PHE A 40 -17.95 11.61 -17.13
N THR A 41 -17.21 12.62 -17.59
CA THR A 41 -17.35 14.01 -17.14
C THR A 41 -18.65 14.64 -17.61
N GLU A 42 -19.08 14.35 -18.84
CA GLU A 42 -20.32 14.85 -19.43
C GLU A 42 -21.56 14.34 -18.68
N ARG A 43 -21.52 13.08 -18.24
CA ARG A 43 -22.65 12.40 -17.58
C ARG A 43 -22.57 12.42 -16.05
N LEU A 44 -21.56 13.11 -15.48
CA LEU A 44 -21.20 13.07 -14.06
C LEU A 44 -22.38 13.36 -13.12
N ALA A 45 -23.21 14.36 -13.46
CA ALA A 45 -24.38 14.76 -12.66
C ALA A 45 -25.47 13.67 -12.55
N GLY A 46 -25.46 12.67 -13.42
CA GLY A 46 -26.38 11.52 -13.39
C GLY A 46 -25.91 10.34 -12.52
N TYR A 47 -24.69 10.42 -11.98
CA TYR A 47 -24.08 9.31 -11.23
C TYR A 47 -24.41 9.36 -9.74
N THR A 48 -24.26 8.22 -9.07
CA THR A 48 -24.43 8.11 -7.61
C THR A 48 -23.44 9.01 -6.87
N THR A 49 -23.76 9.38 -5.63
CA THR A 49 -22.96 10.35 -4.86
C THR A 49 -21.47 10.01 -4.82
N HIS A 50 -21.10 8.75 -4.56
CA HIS A 50 -19.69 8.36 -4.49
C HIS A 50 -19.00 8.34 -5.85
N VAL A 51 -19.66 7.81 -6.88
CA VAL A 51 -19.12 7.81 -8.25
C VAL A 51 -18.91 9.24 -8.74
N ARG A 52 -19.83 10.15 -8.42
CA ARG A 52 -19.77 11.56 -8.81
C ARG A 52 -18.64 12.33 -8.11
N GLY A 53 -18.31 11.94 -6.89
CA GLY A 53 -17.27 12.59 -6.07
C GLY A 53 -15.83 12.18 -6.43
N HIS A 54 -15.65 11.19 -7.32
CA HIS A 54 -14.36 10.56 -7.55
C HIS A 54 -14.08 10.39 -9.06
N PRO A 55 -12.80 10.25 -9.45
CA PRO A 55 -12.46 9.83 -10.81
C PRO A 55 -12.90 8.37 -11.07
N PRO A 56 -12.80 7.86 -12.31
CA PRO A 56 -13.53 6.65 -12.72
C PRO A 56 -12.96 5.33 -12.16
N LEU A 57 -11.72 5.32 -11.65
CA LEU A 57 -10.99 4.08 -11.33
C LEU A 57 -11.64 3.21 -10.24
N PRO A 58 -12.18 3.73 -9.11
CA PRO A 58 -12.81 2.89 -8.09
C PRO A 58 -13.98 2.07 -8.65
N THR A 59 -14.82 2.69 -9.49
CA THR A 59 -15.93 2.00 -10.16
C THR A 59 -15.43 0.95 -11.14
N LEU A 60 -14.38 1.25 -11.92
CA LEU A 60 -13.77 0.30 -12.85
C LEU A 60 -13.13 -0.90 -12.14
N VAL A 61 -12.57 -0.71 -10.94
CA VAL A 61 -12.04 -1.82 -10.12
C VAL A 61 -13.17 -2.78 -9.72
N LEU A 62 -14.31 -2.26 -9.27
CA LEU A 62 -15.46 -3.09 -8.93
C LEU A 62 -16.10 -3.75 -10.16
N TRP A 63 -16.14 -3.04 -11.29
CA TRP A 63 -16.57 -3.60 -12.57
C TRP A 63 -15.65 -4.74 -13.02
N ALA A 64 -14.33 -4.57 -12.90
CA ALA A 64 -13.36 -5.62 -13.24
C ALA A 64 -13.50 -6.84 -12.32
N LEU A 65 -13.80 -6.63 -11.03
CA LEU A 65 -14.10 -7.68 -10.07
C LEU A 65 -15.37 -8.46 -10.49
N GLU A 66 -16.43 -7.76 -10.89
CA GLU A 66 -17.65 -8.37 -11.45
C GLU A 66 -17.35 -9.19 -12.71
N LYS A 67 -16.53 -8.65 -13.64
CA LYS A 67 -16.12 -9.36 -14.86
C LYS A 67 -15.26 -10.59 -14.60
N ALA A 68 -14.53 -10.62 -13.50
CA ALA A 68 -13.80 -11.80 -13.03
C ALA A 68 -14.71 -12.87 -12.40
N GLY A 69 -16.02 -12.67 -12.37
CA GLY A 69 -17.00 -13.59 -11.76
C GLY A 69 -17.24 -13.35 -10.27
N LEU A 70 -16.66 -12.28 -9.70
CA LEU A 70 -16.73 -11.92 -8.29
C LEU A 70 -17.65 -10.70 -8.11
N GLY A 71 -18.87 -10.79 -8.64
CA GLY A 71 -19.86 -9.70 -8.58
C GLY A 71 -20.58 -9.60 -7.24
N GLY A 72 -21.18 -8.44 -6.98
CA GLY A 72 -21.97 -8.18 -5.77
C GLY A 72 -21.17 -7.56 -4.62
N THR A 73 -21.90 -7.05 -3.63
CA THR A 73 -21.36 -6.26 -2.52
C THR A 73 -20.53 -7.09 -1.54
N GLY A 74 -20.82 -8.39 -1.39
CA GLY A 74 -19.99 -9.31 -0.58
C GLY A 74 -18.55 -9.42 -1.07
N TRP A 75 -18.33 -9.57 -2.38
CA TRP A 75 -16.97 -9.62 -2.96
C TRP A 75 -16.28 -8.27 -2.95
N ALA A 76 -17.03 -7.19 -3.20
CA ALA A 76 -16.50 -5.83 -3.04
C ALA A 76 -16.03 -5.58 -1.59
N ALA A 77 -16.83 -5.96 -0.59
CA ALA A 77 -16.47 -5.88 0.81
C ALA A 77 -15.22 -6.71 1.12
N ALA A 78 -15.16 -7.95 0.64
CA ALA A 78 -14.00 -8.81 0.83
C ALA A 78 -12.72 -8.19 0.23
N LEU A 79 -12.79 -7.62 -0.97
CA LEU A 79 -11.67 -6.91 -1.60
C LEU A 79 -11.22 -5.72 -0.75
N ILE A 80 -12.16 -4.86 -0.35
CA ILE A 80 -11.88 -3.65 0.43
C ILE A 80 -11.26 -4.00 1.78
N ILE A 81 -11.81 -4.99 2.49
CA ILE A 81 -11.32 -5.44 3.80
C ILE A 81 -9.94 -6.08 3.66
N ALA A 82 -9.74 -6.99 2.71
CA ALA A 82 -8.45 -7.64 2.49
C ALA A 82 -7.36 -6.65 2.10
N ALA A 83 -7.66 -5.75 1.15
CA ALA A 83 -6.73 -4.69 0.75
C ALA A 83 -6.45 -3.75 1.93
N GLY A 84 -7.50 -3.22 2.56
CA GLY A 84 -7.41 -2.28 3.69
C GLY A 84 -6.57 -2.83 4.85
N THR A 85 -6.83 -4.07 5.27
CA THR A 85 -6.06 -4.74 6.35
C THR A 85 -4.60 -4.98 5.95
N SER A 86 -4.32 -5.28 4.67
CA SER A 86 -2.94 -5.44 4.18
C SER A 86 -2.10 -4.16 4.25
N SER A 87 -2.75 -2.98 4.34
CA SER A 87 -2.08 -1.69 4.49
C SER A 87 -1.16 -1.64 5.71
N ALA A 88 -1.55 -2.27 6.83
CA ALA A 88 -0.72 -2.33 8.03
C ALA A 88 0.62 -3.04 7.76
N ALA A 89 0.60 -4.12 6.96
CA ALA A 89 1.80 -4.82 6.55
C ALA A 89 2.66 -3.96 5.61
N ALA A 90 2.06 -3.30 4.62
CA ALA A 90 2.77 -2.42 3.70
C ALA A 90 3.44 -1.22 4.41
N ILE A 91 2.74 -0.61 5.37
CA ILE A 91 3.30 0.47 6.21
C ILE A 91 4.45 -0.08 7.06
N ALA A 92 4.29 -1.23 7.72
CA ALA A 92 5.37 -1.84 8.50
C ALA A 92 6.60 -2.17 7.63
N VAL A 93 6.41 -2.63 6.39
CA VAL A 93 7.50 -2.84 5.42
C VAL A 93 8.21 -1.52 5.11
N THR A 94 7.46 -0.44 4.86
CA THR A 94 8.02 0.90 4.61
C THR A 94 8.85 1.38 5.80
N VAL A 95 8.30 1.33 7.02
CA VAL A 95 9.01 1.69 8.26
C VAL A 95 10.26 0.83 8.45
N ARG A 96 10.17 -0.47 8.19
CA ARG A 96 11.32 -1.38 8.23
C ARG A 96 12.42 -0.98 7.24
N CYS A 97 12.05 -0.40 6.09
CA CYS A 97 12.99 0.06 5.07
C CYS A 97 13.74 1.31 5.49
N LEU A 98 13.06 2.25 6.13
CA LEU A 98 13.62 3.56 6.46
C LEU A 98 14.23 3.61 7.86
N ALA A 99 13.59 2.99 8.85
CA ALA A 99 13.91 3.10 10.27
C ALA A 99 14.33 1.77 10.92
N GLY A 100 14.36 0.67 10.15
CA GLY A 100 14.82 -0.63 10.60
C GLY A 100 13.78 -1.46 11.37
N GLU A 101 14.19 -2.68 11.77
CA GLU A 101 13.29 -3.71 12.32
C GLU A 101 12.64 -3.30 13.63
N ARG A 102 13.41 -2.68 14.54
CA ARG A 102 12.91 -2.32 15.87
C ARG A 102 11.78 -1.29 15.79
N ALA A 103 11.97 -0.26 14.98
CA ALA A 103 10.94 0.76 14.74
C ALA A 103 9.68 0.15 14.09
N ALA A 104 9.86 -0.74 13.10
CA ALA A 104 8.74 -1.42 12.47
C ALA A 104 7.94 -2.27 13.47
N ARG A 105 8.60 -3.07 14.29
CA ARG A 105 7.94 -3.88 15.34
C ARG A 105 7.23 -3.02 16.38
N ALA A 106 7.83 -1.89 16.75
CA ALA A 106 7.22 -0.94 17.67
C ALA A 106 5.96 -0.28 17.08
N ALA A 107 5.92 -0.05 15.76
CA ALA A 107 4.78 0.56 15.07
C ALA A 107 3.60 -0.40 14.89
N VAL A 108 3.84 -1.71 14.72
CA VAL A 108 2.79 -2.70 14.40
C VAL A 108 1.59 -2.67 15.36
N PRO A 109 1.74 -2.68 16.70
CA PRO A 109 0.60 -2.59 17.61
C PRO A 109 -0.26 -1.35 17.37
N PHE A 110 0.36 -0.20 17.11
CA PHE A 110 -0.36 1.03 16.80
C PHE A 110 -1.07 0.97 15.46
N LEU A 111 -0.46 0.35 14.44
CA LEU A 111 -1.08 0.18 13.12
C LEU A 111 -2.30 -0.74 13.16
N VAL A 112 -2.24 -1.81 13.98
CA VAL A 112 -3.32 -2.79 14.11
C VAL A 112 -4.46 -2.28 15.00
N LEU A 113 -4.14 -1.58 16.09
CA LEU A 113 -5.12 -1.09 17.06
C LEU A 113 -5.64 0.31 16.74
N ALA A 114 -5.04 1.03 15.78
CA ALA A 114 -5.55 2.32 15.35
C ALA A 114 -7.03 2.17 14.93
N PRO A 115 -7.90 3.12 15.32
CA PRO A 115 -9.30 3.10 14.93
C PRO A 115 -9.53 3.17 13.41
N LEU A 116 -8.47 3.28 12.61
CA LEU A 116 -8.48 3.00 11.17
C LEU A 116 -9.21 1.68 10.88
N ALA A 117 -9.00 0.63 11.69
CA ALA A 117 -9.69 -0.67 11.55
C ALA A 117 -11.22 -0.57 11.71
N LEU A 118 -11.73 0.39 12.48
CA LEU A 118 -13.17 0.64 12.66
C LEU A 118 -13.79 1.38 11.46
N TRP A 119 -13.03 2.23 10.77
CA TRP A 119 -13.45 2.97 9.57
C TRP A 119 -13.18 2.20 8.26
N ILE A 120 -12.33 1.17 8.29
CA ILE A 120 -11.98 0.30 7.16
C ILE A 120 -13.11 -0.68 6.79
N ALA A 121 -14.14 -0.84 7.64
CA ALA A 121 -15.25 -1.73 7.33
C ALA A 121 -16.09 -1.17 6.18
N THR A 122 -15.76 -1.59 4.96
CA THR A 122 -16.46 -1.33 3.69
C THR A 122 -16.47 0.10 3.14
N ALA A 123 -15.52 0.93 3.54
CA ALA A 123 -15.25 2.19 2.86
C ALA A 123 -14.22 2.00 1.74
N MET A 124 -14.49 2.51 0.53
CA MET A 124 -13.50 2.46 -0.57
C MET A 124 -12.17 3.16 -0.24
N ASP A 125 -12.17 4.09 0.72
CA ASP A 125 -10.94 4.72 1.24
C ASP A 125 -9.93 3.71 1.79
N ALA A 126 -10.39 2.57 2.32
CA ALA A 126 -9.51 1.51 2.78
C ALA A 126 -8.74 0.86 1.62
N PHE A 127 -9.39 0.71 0.46
CA PHE A 127 -8.72 0.27 -0.76
C PHE A 127 -7.72 1.31 -1.25
N PHE A 128 -8.07 2.61 -1.18
CA PHE A 128 -7.18 3.70 -1.58
C PHE A 128 -5.91 3.75 -0.72
N LEU A 129 -6.06 3.59 0.60
CA LEU A 129 -4.96 3.47 1.54
C LEU A 129 -4.05 2.29 1.19
N ALA A 130 -4.62 1.14 0.86
CA ALA A 130 -3.85 -0.05 0.51
C ALA A 130 -2.98 0.18 -0.74
N VAL A 131 -3.56 0.78 -1.79
CA VAL A 131 -2.83 1.11 -3.02
C VAL A 131 -1.68 2.08 -2.73
N ALA A 132 -1.93 3.13 -1.95
CA ALA A 132 -0.90 4.10 -1.56
C ALA A 132 0.21 3.46 -0.70
N ALA A 133 -0.17 2.64 0.28
CA ALA A 133 0.75 1.98 1.19
C ALA A 133 1.64 0.97 0.45
N TRP A 134 1.08 0.14 -0.44
CA TRP A 134 1.85 -0.80 -1.23
C TRP A 134 2.72 -0.13 -2.29
N GLY A 135 2.22 0.91 -2.97
CA GLY A 135 3.03 1.71 -3.89
C GLY A 135 4.26 2.30 -3.19
N THR A 136 4.06 2.84 -1.99
CA THR A 136 5.14 3.37 -1.13
C THR A 136 6.08 2.27 -0.62
N ALA A 137 5.55 1.11 -0.22
CA ALA A 137 6.35 -0.02 0.27
C ALA A 137 7.25 -0.60 -0.83
N LEU A 138 6.72 -0.76 -2.04
CA LEU A 138 7.50 -1.21 -3.20
C LEU A 138 8.59 -0.22 -3.58
N LEU A 139 8.27 1.08 -3.54
CA LEU A 139 9.29 2.12 -3.68
C LEU A 139 10.38 1.98 -2.61
N ALA A 140 10.02 1.86 -1.33
CA ALA A 140 10.98 1.73 -0.24
C ALA A 140 11.82 0.43 -0.33
N LEU A 141 11.26 -0.65 -0.88
CA LEU A 141 12.01 -1.88 -1.16
C LEU A 141 13.00 -1.69 -2.31
N SER A 142 12.59 -1.00 -3.38
CA SER A 142 13.43 -0.74 -4.55
C SER A 142 14.69 0.09 -4.25
N THR A 143 14.66 0.86 -3.15
CA THR A 143 15.81 1.69 -2.75
C THR A 143 16.83 0.95 -1.89
N ARG A 144 16.53 -0.28 -1.42
CA ARG A 144 17.46 -1.04 -0.58
C ARG A 144 18.67 -1.51 -1.38
N ARG A 145 19.85 -1.39 -0.77
CA ARG A 145 21.06 -2.04 -1.29
C ARG A 145 21.11 -3.50 -0.81
N PRO A 146 21.52 -4.46 -1.67
CA PRO A 146 21.84 -5.80 -1.21
C PRO A 146 22.87 -5.73 -0.08
N ARG A 147 22.59 -6.38 1.04
CA ARG A 147 23.62 -6.56 2.09
C ARG A 147 24.66 -7.51 1.52
N ILE A 148 25.85 -6.98 1.20
CA ILE A 148 27.02 -7.83 0.99
C ILE A 148 27.28 -8.49 2.34
N ARG A 149 27.11 -9.81 2.41
CA ARG A 149 27.45 -10.58 3.59
C ARG A 149 28.97 -10.44 3.76
N PRO A 150 29.49 -9.98 4.92
CA PRO A 150 30.93 -9.93 5.11
C PRO A 150 31.48 -11.33 4.85
N ALA A 151 32.56 -11.43 4.07
CA ALA A 151 33.28 -12.68 3.89
C ALA A 151 33.61 -13.23 5.28
N ALA A 152 33.39 -14.53 5.48
CA ALA A 152 33.83 -15.17 6.70
C ALA A 152 35.33 -14.85 6.89
N PRO A 153 35.76 -14.44 8.10
CA PRO A 153 37.18 -14.22 8.34
C PRO A 153 37.94 -15.48 7.90
N PRO A 154 39.12 -15.34 7.25
CA PRO A 154 39.92 -16.49 6.87
C PRO A 154 40.13 -17.35 8.12
N ALA A 155 39.94 -18.67 7.97
CA ALA A 155 40.11 -19.61 9.05
C ALA A 155 41.52 -19.41 9.64
N GLU A 156 41.56 -18.82 10.83
CA GLU A 156 42.79 -18.65 11.58
C GLU A 156 43.37 -20.06 11.77
N SER A 157 44.56 -20.27 11.23
CA SER A 157 45.27 -21.55 11.31
C SER A 157 45.30 -21.99 12.77
N ALA A 158 44.71 -23.15 13.04
CA ALA A 158 44.69 -23.74 14.37
C ALA A 158 46.11 -23.76 14.96
N PRO A 159 46.30 -23.37 16.23
CA PRO A 159 47.59 -23.47 16.88
C PRO A 159 48.05 -24.94 16.92
N PRO A 160 49.36 -25.21 16.80
CA PRO A 160 49.88 -26.58 16.81
C PRO A 160 49.52 -27.26 18.14
N ALA A 161 49.14 -28.54 18.05
CA ALA A 161 48.71 -29.36 19.17
C ALA A 161 49.78 -29.41 20.27
N GLU A 162 49.52 -28.71 21.37
CA GLU A 162 50.27 -28.86 22.60
C GLU A 162 49.85 -30.17 23.27
N SER A 163 50.85 -30.97 23.65
CA SER A 163 50.72 -32.30 24.23
C SER A 163 49.76 -32.34 25.43
N ALA A 164 48.85 -33.32 25.41
CA ALA A 164 47.83 -33.55 26.42
C ALA A 164 48.40 -33.72 27.86
N PRO A 165 47.80 -33.09 28.89
CA PRO A 165 48.04 -33.47 30.28
C PRO A 165 47.32 -34.77 30.66
N PRO A 166 47.83 -35.55 31.62
CA PRO A 166 47.28 -36.86 31.95
C PRO A 166 45.91 -36.77 32.64
N ALA A 167 45.11 -37.79 32.38
CA ALA A 167 43.73 -37.97 32.77
C ALA A 167 43.47 -37.77 34.28
N ARG A 168 42.79 -36.67 34.65
CA ARG A 168 42.15 -36.54 35.96
C ARG A 168 41.01 -35.52 36.01
N ALA A 169 40.08 -35.58 35.08
CA ALA A 169 38.78 -34.89 35.23
C ALA A 169 37.73 -35.41 34.23
N ALA A 170 37.57 -36.74 34.14
CA ALA A 170 36.42 -37.34 33.48
C ALA A 170 35.30 -37.51 34.53
N LEU A 171 34.59 -36.43 34.87
CA LEU A 171 33.28 -36.47 35.54
C LEU A 171 32.70 -35.05 35.52
N HIS A 172 31.47 -34.91 35.03
CA HIS A 172 30.69 -33.68 34.82
C HIS A 172 30.82 -32.99 33.45
N ALA A 173 30.22 -33.61 32.42
CA ALA A 173 29.42 -32.89 31.43
C ALA A 173 28.63 -33.89 30.57
N VAL A 174 27.65 -34.55 31.17
CA VAL A 174 26.54 -35.17 30.43
C VAL A 174 25.58 -34.03 30.07
N THR A 175 25.43 -33.77 28.77
CA THR A 175 24.34 -33.10 28.01
C THR A 175 24.84 -32.06 27.00
N ALA A 176 25.16 -32.51 25.79
CA ALA A 176 25.08 -31.70 24.56
C ALA A 176 24.72 -32.61 23.38
N PRO A 177 23.75 -32.24 22.51
CA PRO A 177 23.38 -33.04 21.34
C PRO A 177 24.47 -32.98 20.24
N PRO A 178 24.54 -33.97 19.34
CA PRO A 178 25.59 -34.05 18.34
C PRO A 178 25.42 -32.96 17.26
N ALA A 179 26.54 -32.32 16.92
CA ALA A 179 26.62 -31.38 15.80
C ALA A 179 26.46 -32.14 14.47
N VAL A 180 25.44 -31.75 13.69
CA VAL A 180 25.27 -32.19 12.30
C VAL A 180 26.33 -31.49 11.45
N THR A 181 27.25 -32.26 10.88
CA THR A 181 28.23 -31.81 9.89
C THR A 181 27.53 -31.53 8.56
N ALA A 182 27.51 -30.27 8.15
CA ALA A 182 27.06 -29.88 6.81
C ALA A 182 28.20 -30.12 5.78
N PRO A 183 27.90 -30.61 4.57
CA PRO A 183 28.92 -30.84 3.56
C PRO A 183 29.41 -29.52 2.95
N HIS A 184 30.72 -29.49 2.67
CA HIS A 184 31.41 -28.46 1.89
C HIS A 184 30.71 -28.27 0.53
N ALA A 185 30.04 -27.14 0.34
CA ALA A 185 29.57 -26.71 -0.97
C ALA A 185 30.67 -25.87 -1.64
N ALA A 186 31.21 -26.44 -2.73
CA ALA A 186 32.11 -25.81 -3.67
C ALA A 186 31.49 -24.52 -4.27
N GLY A 187 32.38 -23.59 -4.64
CA GLY A 187 32.05 -22.22 -5.02
C GLY A 187 31.04 -22.08 -6.16
N ALA A 188 30.16 -21.09 -6.01
CA ALA A 188 29.30 -20.57 -7.06
C ALA A 188 29.76 -19.15 -7.48
N PRO A 189 29.66 -18.80 -8.77
CA PRO A 189 30.21 -17.55 -9.30
C PRO A 189 29.40 -16.33 -8.85
N HIS A 190 30.11 -15.20 -8.72
CA HIS A 190 29.61 -13.91 -8.24
C HIS A 190 28.65 -13.24 -9.25
N GLY A 191 27.39 -13.70 -9.31
CA GLY A 191 26.33 -13.14 -10.18
C GLY A 191 25.26 -12.29 -9.47
N GLY A 192 25.40 -12.00 -8.17
CA GLY A 192 24.32 -11.46 -7.33
C GLY A 192 23.93 -9.98 -7.56
N GLY A 193 24.67 -9.23 -8.37
CA GLY A 193 24.41 -7.80 -8.61
C GLY A 193 23.24 -7.54 -9.57
N ALA A 194 23.21 -8.25 -10.70
CA ALA A 194 22.25 -8.01 -11.77
C ALA A 194 20.82 -8.43 -11.40
N SER A 195 20.65 -9.55 -10.68
CA SER A 195 19.34 -10.03 -10.24
C SER A 195 18.70 -9.10 -9.20
N GLY A 196 19.50 -8.53 -8.29
CA GLY A 196 19.04 -7.55 -7.32
C GLY A 196 18.66 -6.21 -7.96
N GLU A 197 19.35 -5.82 -9.04
CA GLU A 197 19.05 -4.60 -9.79
C GLU A 197 17.75 -4.73 -10.59
N VAL A 198 17.56 -5.84 -11.31
CA VAL A 198 16.29 -6.12 -12.01
C VAL A 198 15.12 -6.14 -11.04
N GLY A 199 15.27 -6.80 -9.88
CA GLY A 199 14.24 -6.83 -8.84
C GLY A 199 13.85 -5.43 -8.34
N ALA A 200 14.83 -4.55 -8.13
CA ALA A 200 14.59 -3.18 -7.70
C ALA A 200 13.85 -2.35 -8.76
N VAL A 201 14.23 -2.49 -10.04
CA VAL A 201 13.58 -1.80 -11.16
C VAL A 201 12.13 -2.25 -11.31
N VAL A 202 11.86 -3.55 -11.22
CA VAL A 202 10.49 -4.10 -11.27
C VAL A 202 9.65 -3.58 -10.10
N GLN A 203 10.18 -3.62 -8.87
CA GLN A 203 9.50 -3.07 -7.69
C GLN A 203 9.18 -1.58 -7.87
N ALA A 204 10.12 -0.80 -8.41
CA ALA A 204 9.92 0.62 -8.66
C ALA A 204 8.84 0.88 -9.72
N ALA A 205 8.84 0.12 -10.82
CA ALA A 205 7.84 0.22 -11.87
C ALA A 205 6.43 -0.13 -11.35
N VAL A 206 6.28 -1.25 -10.65
CA VAL A 206 5.00 -1.66 -10.05
C VAL A 206 4.54 -0.67 -9.00
N GLY A 207 5.46 -0.22 -8.13
CA GLY A 207 5.17 0.83 -7.14
C GLY A 207 4.73 2.13 -7.81
N GLY A 208 5.35 2.49 -8.93
CA GLY A 208 4.97 3.63 -9.77
C GLY A 208 3.54 3.49 -10.30
N VAL A 209 3.18 2.34 -10.87
CA VAL A 209 1.81 2.10 -11.37
C VAL A 209 0.78 2.27 -10.25
N LEU A 210 1.02 1.68 -9.07
CA LEU A 210 0.13 1.82 -7.92
C LEU A 210 0.00 3.29 -7.46
N LEU A 211 1.12 4.03 -7.40
CA LEU A 211 1.09 5.45 -7.08
C LEU A 211 0.37 6.27 -8.17
N GLY A 212 0.48 5.86 -9.44
CA GLY A 212 -0.21 6.47 -10.58
C GLY A 212 -1.72 6.29 -10.54
N CYS A 213 -2.21 5.25 -9.84
CA CYS A 213 -3.63 5.08 -9.57
C CYS A 213 -4.20 6.15 -8.62
N LEU A 214 -3.40 6.74 -7.72
CA LEU A 214 -3.93 7.58 -6.63
C LEU A 214 -4.78 8.76 -7.12
N PRO A 215 -4.35 9.58 -8.09
CA PRO A 215 -5.16 10.68 -8.61
C PRO A 215 -6.45 10.21 -9.29
N TYR A 216 -6.49 8.96 -9.74
CA TYR A 216 -7.64 8.35 -10.43
C TYR A 216 -8.55 7.57 -9.48
N LEU A 217 -8.08 7.25 -8.27
CA LEU A 217 -8.90 6.72 -7.18
C LEU A 217 -9.64 7.83 -6.45
N SER A 218 -8.97 8.95 -6.16
CA SER A 218 -9.59 10.12 -5.55
C SER A 218 -8.75 11.38 -5.80
N TYR A 219 -9.42 12.48 -6.15
CA TYR A 219 -8.78 13.79 -6.30
C TYR A 219 -8.12 14.27 -4.99
N GLY A 220 -8.66 13.85 -3.84
CA GLY A 220 -8.16 14.22 -2.51
C GLY A 220 -6.86 13.51 -2.08
N LEU A 221 -6.34 12.57 -2.87
CA LEU A 221 -5.14 11.80 -2.52
C LEU A 221 -3.83 12.48 -2.96
N LEU A 222 -3.88 13.60 -3.69
CA LEU A 222 -2.66 14.32 -4.11
C LEU A 222 -1.72 14.69 -2.93
N PRO A 223 -2.20 15.17 -1.78
CA PRO A 223 -1.32 15.42 -0.63
C PRO A 223 -0.58 14.19 -0.11
N LEU A 224 -1.13 12.97 -0.34
CA LEU A 224 -0.52 11.73 0.13
C LEU A 224 0.81 11.41 -0.59
N PHE A 225 1.06 12.01 -1.76
CA PHE A 225 2.36 11.92 -2.43
C PHE A 225 3.53 12.48 -1.60
N ALA A 226 3.26 13.25 -0.54
CA ALA A 226 4.28 13.65 0.42
C ALA A 226 5.00 12.44 1.05
N VAL A 227 4.32 11.31 1.24
CA VAL A 227 4.90 10.10 1.86
C VAL A 227 5.92 9.41 0.94
N PRO A 228 5.60 9.00 -0.31
CA PRO A 228 6.61 8.46 -1.22
C PRO A 228 7.68 9.49 -1.57
N LEU A 229 7.36 10.79 -1.62
CA LEU A 229 8.38 11.83 -1.78
C LEU A 229 9.38 11.82 -0.61
N ALA A 230 8.91 11.69 0.64
CA ALA A 230 9.80 11.54 1.79
C ALA A 230 10.69 10.30 1.67
N VAL A 231 10.17 9.17 1.17
CA VAL A 231 10.98 7.97 0.86
C VAL A 231 12.09 8.31 -0.13
N LEU A 232 11.78 9.01 -1.22
CA LEU A 232 12.76 9.41 -2.24
C LEU A 232 13.85 10.32 -1.66
N LEU A 233 13.46 11.30 -0.85
CA LEU A 233 14.39 12.26 -0.24
C LEU A 233 15.33 11.59 0.78
N LEU A 234 14.81 10.64 1.56
CA LEU A 234 15.58 9.91 2.57
C LEU A 234 16.47 8.82 1.96
N ALA A 235 15.96 8.07 0.98
CA ALA A 235 16.65 6.92 0.43
C ALA A 235 17.60 7.26 -0.74
N ARG A 236 17.36 8.38 -1.44
CA ARG A 236 18.11 8.87 -2.60
C ARG A 236 18.43 7.75 -3.63
N PRO A 237 17.38 7.20 -4.29
CA PRO A 237 17.54 6.08 -5.20
C PRO A 237 18.34 6.43 -6.45
N ARG A 238 18.81 5.38 -7.13
CA ARG A 238 19.55 5.48 -8.41
C ARG A 238 18.64 6.02 -9.51
N ALA A 239 19.22 6.63 -10.54
CA ALA A 239 18.48 7.14 -11.69
C ALA A 239 17.59 6.09 -12.38
N ALA A 240 18.05 4.83 -12.50
CA ALA A 240 17.26 3.74 -13.09
C ALA A 240 15.98 3.44 -12.30
N VAL A 241 16.03 3.49 -10.96
CA VAL A 241 14.87 3.30 -10.09
C VAL A 241 13.91 4.48 -10.23
N LEU A 242 14.42 5.71 -10.28
CA LEU A 242 13.61 6.91 -10.52
C LEU A 242 12.91 6.87 -11.88
N ALA A 243 13.62 6.46 -12.93
CA ALA A 243 13.07 6.34 -14.28
C ALA A 243 11.97 5.27 -14.31
N ALA A 244 12.21 4.09 -13.74
CA ALA A 244 11.22 3.02 -13.66
C ALA A 244 9.97 3.44 -12.87
N LEU A 245 10.16 4.10 -11.72
CA LEU A 245 9.08 4.68 -10.93
C LEU A 245 8.28 5.70 -11.73
N GLY A 246 8.96 6.63 -12.41
CA GLY A 246 8.32 7.67 -13.22
C GLY A 246 7.53 7.11 -14.40
N VAL A 247 8.08 6.10 -15.09
CA VAL A 247 7.36 5.38 -16.16
C VAL A 247 6.11 4.72 -15.59
N GLY A 248 6.24 3.97 -14.49
CA GLY A 248 5.09 3.34 -13.83
C GLY A 248 4.02 4.35 -13.42
N LEU A 249 4.44 5.46 -12.81
CA LEU A 249 3.56 6.56 -12.39
C LEU A 249 2.74 7.15 -13.54
N ALA A 250 3.32 7.20 -14.75
CA ALA A 250 2.67 7.76 -15.93
C ALA A 250 1.68 6.80 -16.61
N VAL A 251 1.74 5.49 -16.35
CA VAL A 251 0.91 4.47 -17.04
C VAL A 251 -0.58 4.77 -16.91
N VAL A 252 -1.07 4.93 -15.68
CA VAL A 252 -2.50 5.14 -15.42
C VAL A 252 -2.97 6.50 -15.96
N PRO A 253 -2.26 7.62 -15.70
CA PRO A 253 -2.60 8.89 -16.32
C PRO A 253 -2.65 8.86 -17.85
N ALA A 254 -1.67 8.22 -18.48
CA ALA A 254 -1.62 8.11 -19.94
C ALA A 254 -2.78 7.25 -20.47
N ALA A 255 -3.10 6.13 -19.80
CA ALA A 255 -4.19 5.26 -20.19
C ALA A 255 -5.55 5.98 -20.13
N PHE A 256 -5.87 6.66 -19.02
CA PHE A 256 -7.12 7.40 -18.92
C PHE A 256 -7.22 8.55 -19.92
N THR A 257 -6.12 9.28 -20.13
CA THR A 257 -6.08 10.35 -21.15
C THR A 257 -6.34 9.77 -22.55
N ALA A 258 -5.73 8.64 -22.88
CA ALA A 258 -5.94 7.96 -24.16
C ALA A 258 -7.36 7.40 -24.31
N LEU A 259 -8.02 7.05 -23.21
CA LEU A 259 -9.42 6.60 -23.15
C LEU A 259 -10.43 7.76 -23.14
N GLY A 260 -9.98 9.01 -23.31
CA GLY A 260 -10.87 10.18 -23.41
C GLY A 260 -11.22 10.83 -22.07
N PHE A 261 -10.61 10.41 -20.96
CA PHE A 261 -10.79 11.07 -19.67
C PHE A 261 -9.62 12.03 -19.37
N TRP A 262 -9.88 13.33 -19.51
CA TRP A 262 -8.92 14.37 -19.13
C TRP A 262 -9.11 14.74 -17.65
N TRP A 263 -8.11 14.43 -16.82
CA TRP A 263 -8.21 14.54 -15.37
C TRP A 263 -8.59 15.95 -14.85
N PRO A 264 -8.04 17.06 -15.38
CA PRO A 264 -8.47 18.40 -14.99
C PRO A 264 -9.98 18.68 -15.22
N ASP A 265 -10.57 18.16 -16.30
CA ASP A 265 -12.01 18.30 -16.56
C ASP A 265 -12.82 17.54 -15.53
N GLY A 266 -12.33 16.36 -15.11
CA GLY A 266 -12.89 15.61 -14.00
C GLY A 266 -12.91 16.41 -12.70
N VAL A 267 -11.81 17.07 -12.35
CA VAL A 267 -11.73 17.94 -11.17
C VAL A 267 -12.73 19.09 -11.26
N ALA A 268 -12.79 19.77 -12.41
CA ALA A 268 -13.68 20.89 -12.62
C ALA A 268 -15.16 20.47 -12.50
N ALA A 269 -15.55 19.37 -13.13
CA ALA A 269 -16.90 18.84 -13.09
C ALA A 269 -17.31 18.36 -11.69
N THR A 270 -16.40 17.69 -10.96
CA THR A 270 -16.65 17.29 -9.57
C THR A 270 -16.76 18.51 -8.66
N LEU A 271 -15.91 19.53 -8.83
CA LEU A 271 -15.99 20.77 -8.06
C LEU A 271 -17.30 21.51 -8.29
N ASP A 272 -17.74 21.64 -9.54
CA ASP A 272 -19.02 22.28 -9.87
C ASP A 272 -20.18 21.58 -9.14
N THR A 273 -20.23 20.24 -9.24
CA THR A 273 -21.27 19.48 -8.54
C THR A 273 -21.17 19.58 -7.01
N TYR A 274 -19.94 19.61 -6.48
CA TYR A 274 -19.68 19.75 -5.06
C TYR A 274 -20.19 21.10 -4.52
N LEU A 275 -19.98 22.18 -5.26
CA LEU A 275 -20.46 23.51 -4.90
C LEU A 275 -22.00 23.61 -5.01
N VAL A 276 -22.60 22.99 -6.04
CA VAL A 276 -24.06 22.95 -6.21
C VAL A 276 -24.74 22.18 -5.08
N SER A 277 -24.21 21.02 -4.70
CA SER A 277 -24.78 20.17 -3.64
C SER A 277 -24.65 20.76 -2.23
N ARG A 278 -23.83 21.81 -2.05
CA ARG A 278 -23.58 22.49 -0.77
C ARG A 278 -23.26 21.52 0.38
N GLY A 279 -22.56 20.42 0.12
CA GLY A 279 -22.20 19.42 1.13
C GLY A 279 -21.16 19.94 2.14
N SER A 280 -19.96 19.37 2.16
CA SER A 280 -18.89 19.88 3.03
C SER A 280 -18.38 21.27 2.62
N ALA A 281 -18.83 21.81 1.48
CA ALA A 281 -18.59 23.20 1.06
C ALA A 281 -19.11 24.24 2.08
N GLN A 282 -19.99 23.85 2.99
CA GLN A 282 -20.43 24.71 4.10
C GLN A 282 -19.39 24.86 5.22
N ARG A 283 -18.37 23.99 5.26
CA ARG A 283 -17.31 24.04 6.28
C ARG A 283 -16.19 24.97 5.81
N SER A 284 -15.73 25.86 6.69
CA SER A 284 -14.63 26.76 6.35
C SER A 284 -13.32 26.00 6.11
N TYR A 285 -12.47 26.50 5.21
CA TYR A 285 -11.14 25.90 5.01
C TYR A 285 -10.31 25.86 6.30
N ALA A 286 -10.45 26.89 7.14
CA ALA A 286 -9.78 26.97 8.44
C ALA A 286 -10.11 25.77 9.36
N TYR A 287 -11.35 25.29 9.34
CA TYR A 287 -11.74 24.09 10.09
C TYR A 287 -10.85 22.89 9.72
N PHE A 288 -10.68 22.62 8.42
CA PHE A 288 -9.87 21.49 7.96
C PHE A 288 -8.39 21.67 8.25
N LEU A 289 -7.85 22.88 8.06
CA LEU A 289 -6.44 23.17 8.34
C LEU A 289 -6.09 22.92 9.82
N PHE A 290 -6.86 23.50 10.75
CA PHE A 290 -6.59 23.35 12.18
C PHE A 290 -6.89 21.94 12.68
N ALA A 291 -7.95 21.29 12.20
CA ALA A 291 -8.24 19.90 12.54
C ALA A 291 -7.10 18.97 12.10
N ASN A 292 -6.59 19.14 10.87
CA ASN A 292 -5.47 18.32 10.37
C ASN A 292 -4.19 18.52 11.17
N LEU A 293 -3.86 19.77 11.54
CA LEU A 293 -2.68 20.05 12.38
C LEU A 293 -2.83 19.51 13.80
N ALA A 294 -4.02 19.61 14.40
CA ALA A 294 -4.30 19.05 15.72
C ALA A 294 -4.19 17.52 15.71
N VAL A 295 -4.75 16.87 14.70
CA VAL A 295 -4.63 15.41 14.51
C VAL A 295 -3.17 15.01 14.31
N LEU A 296 -2.43 15.72 13.45
CA LEU A 296 -0.99 15.47 13.26
C LEU A 296 -0.22 15.57 14.57
N GLY A 297 -0.41 16.67 15.32
CA GLY A 297 0.26 16.90 16.59
C GLY A 297 -0.08 15.84 17.66
N LEU A 298 -1.33 15.39 17.69
CA LEU A 298 -1.76 14.29 18.57
C LEU A 298 -1.11 12.96 18.17
N LEU A 299 -1.05 12.66 16.87
CA LEU A 299 -0.51 11.40 16.35
C LEU A 299 1.02 11.33 16.48
N THR A 300 1.75 12.44 16.29
CA THR A 300 3.20 12.47 16.49
C THR A 300 3.55 12.56 17.97
N GLY A 301 2.73 13.26 18.75
CA GLY A 301 2.93 13.49 20.19
C GLY A 301 4.24 14.22 20.52
N PRO A 302 4.47 14.59 21.80
CA PRO A 302 5.74 15.17 22.24
C PRO A 302 6.90 14.16 22.20
N ALA A 303 6.63 12.86 22.05
CA ALA A 303 7.64 11.81 22.04
C ALA A 303 8.51 11.80 20.76
N THR A 304 7.96 12.18 19.59
CA THR A 304 8.76 12.33 18.37
C THR A 304 9.61 13.60 18.36
N ALA A 305 9.25 14.61 19.16
CA ALA A 305 10.02 15.85 19.28
C ALA A 305 11.29 15.69 20.14
N ARG A 306 11.46 14.55 20.82
CA ARG A 306 12.58 14.26 21.72
C ARG A 306 13.53 13.16 21.20
N ALA A 307 13.27 12.61 20.01
CA ALA A 307 14.09 11.58 19.36
C ALA A 307 15.14 12.22 18.43
#